data_AF-A0A960MG49-F1
#
_entry.id   AF-A0A960MG49-F1
#
_cell.length_a   1.000
_cell.length_b   1.000
_cell.length_c   1.000
_cell.angle_alpha   90.00
_cell.angle_beta   90.00
_cell.angle_gamma   90.00
#
_symmetry.space_group_name_H-M   'P 1'
#
loop_
_entity.id
_entity.type
_entity.pdbx_description
1 polymer ?
#
loop_
_entity_poly.entity_id
_entity_poly.type
_entity_poly.pdbx_seq_one_letter_code
_entity_poly.pdbx_strand_id
1 'polypeptide(L)'
;MVFPYRNLDGSEVMDDGRPFVRLRLEKPIGSMKYYQPKGSQPHGYLPPQIVERRFGPAIYPLVVIEGEKKALALTDVRFPAVGISGFYGFADKEGAVVPELEEVADWIQPRQVFFAGDRDVVFNAQFSDAAFRFREAFPNRHVRVMCVPLNAPEKGFDDCRRAYKDDNKGFVMECLSPALTLSVDADDFASPGDLAIALLNAQAPLLGTERCSLSDDEVR
;
A
#
# COMPACT_ATOMS: atom_id res chain seq x y z
N MET A 1 -16.15 11.18 -4.59
CA MET A 1 -14.80 11.79 -4.59
C MET A 1 -14.06 11.28 -5.82
N VAL A 2 -13.40 12.16 -6.58
CA VAL A 2 -12.70 11.82 -7.83
C VAL A 2 -11.20 11.80 -7.58
N PHE A 3 -10.51 10.77 -8.06
CA PHE A 3 -9.05 10.66 -8.04
C PHE A 3 -8.54 10.78 -9.48
N PRO A 4 -7.99 11.94 -9.88
CA PRO A 4 -7.33 12.08 -11.17
C PRO A 4 -5.97 11.39 -11.15
N TYR A 5 -5.67 10.63 -12.20
CA TYR A 5 -4.37 10.00 -12.38
C TYR A 5 -3.49 10.91 -13.25
N ARG A 6 -2.25 11.11 -12.81
CA ARG A 6 -1.29 12.01 -13.47
C ARG A 6 0.05 11.30 -13.59
N ASN A 7 0.75 11.58 -14.68
CA ASN A 7 2.15 11.23 -14.84
C ASN A 7 3.01 12.09 -13.89
N LEU A 8 4.29 11.75 -13.73
CA LEU A 8 5.17 12.47 -12.81
C LEU A 8 5.41 13.94 -13.22
N ASP A 9 5.22 14.28 -14.49
CA ASP A 9 5.30 15.66 -15.00
C ASP A 9 4.00 16.47 -14.76
N GLY A 10 2.97 15.85 -14.18
CA GLY A 10 1.68 16.45 -13.90
C GLY A 10 0.67 16.41 -15.05
N SER A 11 1.06 15.91 -16.23
CA SER A 11 0.13 15.61 -17.32
C SER A 11 -0.87 14.51 -16.93
N GLU A 12 -2.01 14.47 -17.60
CA GLU A 12 -3.03 13.46 -17.32
C GLU A 12 -2.60 12.11 -17.88
N VAL A 13 -2.78 11.05 -17.08
CA VAL A 13 -2.71 9.68 -17.59
C VAL A 13 -3.88 9.49 -18.55
N MET A 14 -3.61 9.01 -19.76
CA MET A 14 -4.63 8.82 -20.79
C MET A 14 -4.94 7.32 -20.93
N ASP A 15 -6.22 6.98 -20.87
CA ASP A 15 -6.74 5.63 -21.14
C ASP A 15 -7.87 5.74 -22.17
N ASP A 16 -7.77 4.98 -23.26
CA ASP A 16 -8.69 5.02 -24.41
C ASP A 16 -8.97 6.46 -24.92
N GLY A 17 -7.91 7.27 -25.00
CA GLY A 17 -7.97 8.65 -25.49
C GLY A 17 -8.64 9.65 -24.54
N ARG A 18 -8.86 9.29 -23.27
CA ARG A 18 -9.44 10.17 -22.24
C ARG A 18 -8.61 10.20 -20.97
N PRO A 19 -8.65 11.31 -20.20
CA PRO A 19 -8.01 11.36 -18.89
C PRO A 19 -8.56 10.28 -17.96
N PHE A 20 -7.67 9.43 -17.46
CA PHE A 20 -8.02 8.35 -16.55
C PHE A 20 -8.29 8.90 -15.15
N VAL A 21 -9.43 8.47 -14.58
CA VAL A 21 -9.84 8.83 -13.23
C VAL A 21 -10.49 7.63 -12.57
N ARG A 22 -10.38 7.55 -11.23
CA ARG A 22 -11.18 6.63 -10.43
C ARG A 22 -12.14 7.40 -9.55
N LEU A 23 -13.40 6.95 -9.53
CA LEU A 23 -14.46 7.58 -8.75
C LEU A 23 -14.72 6.73 -7.51
N ARG A 24 -14.47 7.30 -6.32
CA ARG A 24 -15.00 6.74 -5.08
C ARG A 24 -16.51 7.00 -5.04
N LEU A 25 -17.28 5.91 -5.02
CA LEU A 25 -18.73 5.94 -4.90
C LEU A 25 -19.13 6.37 -3.49
N GLU A 26 -20.14 7.21 -3.38
CA GLU A 26 -20.72 7.60 -2.08
C GLU A 26 -21.38 6.41 -1.39
N LYS A 27 -22.11 5.61 -2.17
CA LYS A 27 -22.69 4.33 -1.75
C LYS A 27 -22.10 3.23 -2.62
N PRO A 28 -21.48 2.19 -2.03
CA PRO A 28 -21.01 1.05 -2.79
C PRO A 28 -22.13 0.38 -3.59
N ILE A 29 -21.80 -0.14 -4.77
CA ILE A 29 -22.71 -0.99 -5.56
C ILE A 29 -22.22 -2.43 -5.37
N GLY A 30 -22.91 -3.21 -4.53
CA GLY A 30 -22.38 -4.49 -4.07
C GLY A 30 -21.05 -4.31 -3.33
N SER A 31 -20.02 -5.05 -3.73
CA SER A 31 -18.65 -4.90 -3.19
C SER A 31 -17.85 -3.75 -3.86
N MET A 32 -18.36 -3.17 -4.95
CA MET A 32 -17.67 -2.13 -5.70
C MET A 32 -17.72 -0.80 -4.94
N LYS A 33 -16.59 -0.41 -4.37
CA LYS A 33 -16.41 0.88 -3.66
C LYS A 33 -15.87 1.98 -4.57
N TYR A 34 -15.17 1.62 -5.63
CA TYR A 34 -14.60 2.52 -6.63
C TYR A 34 -15.08 2.12 -8.01
N TYR A 35 -15.46 3.12 -8.80
CA TYR A 35 -15.78 2.96 -10.21
C TYR A 35 -14.60 3.39 -11.06
N GLN A 36 -14.34 2.62 -12.11
CA GLN A 36 -13.45 2.95 -13.21
C GLN A 36 -14.07 2.47 -14.53
N PRO A 37 -13.71 3.08 -15.67
CA PRO A 37 -14.16 2.62 -16.98
C PRO A 37 -13.86 1.12 -17.19
N LYS A 38 -14.81 0.40 -17.80
CA LYS A 38 -14.60 -1.02 -18.13
C LYS A 38 -13.54 -1.14 -19.22
N GLY A 39 -12.59 -2.04 -19.03
CA GLY A 39 -11.51 -2.28 -20.00
C GLY A 39 -10.31 -1.37 -19.83
N SER A 40 -10.33 -0.48 -18.82
CA SER A 40 -9.17 0.34 -18.47
C SER A 40 -7.96 -0.52 -18.14
N GLN A 41 -6.78 -0.01 -18.45
CA GLN A 41 -5.52 -0.61 -18.05
C GLN A 41 -5.26 -0.36 -16.54
N PRO A 42 -4.38 -1.14 -15.91
CA PRO A 42 -3.88 -0.80 -14.59
C PRO A 42 -3.02 0.47 -14.68
N HIS A 43 -3.19 1.36 -13.71
CA HIS A 43 -2.45 2.61 -13.60
C HIS A 43 -2.01 2.83 -12.15
N GLY A 44 -0.83 3.40 -11.97
CA GLY A 44 -0.34 3.87 -10.67
C GLY A 44 -0.95 5.22 -10.30
N TYR A 45 -1.58 5.33 -9.12
CA TYR A 45 -2.03 6.60 -8.59
C TYR A 45 -0.85 7.33 -7.95
N LEU A 46 -0.51 8.50 -8.51
CA LEU A 46 0.47 9.40 -7.93
C LEU A 46 -0.24 10.46 -7.09
N PRO A 47 -0.09 10.45 -5.75
CA PRO A 47 -0.59 11.54 -4.90
C PRO A 47 -0.01 12.90 -5.32
N PRO A 48 -0.71 14.03 -5.08
CA PRO A 48 -0.24 15.37 -5.44
C PRO A 48 1.19 15.67 -4.97
N GLN A 49 1.59 15.18 -3.79
CA GLN A 49 2.91 15.35 -3.21
C GLN A 49 4.03 14.68 -4.04
N ILE A 50 3.71 13.57 -4.73
CA ILE A 50 4.62 12.90 -5.68
C ILE A 50 4.76 13.75 -6.94
N VAL A 51 3.63 14.16 -7.53
CA VAL A 51 3.60 15.00 -8.75
C VAL A 51 4.29 16.34 -8.53
N GLU A 52 4.10 16.96 -7.37
CA GLU A 52 4.75 18.21 -6.96
C GLU A 52 6.22 18.03 -6.53
N ARG A 53 6.76 16.81 -6.66
CA ARG A 53 8.15 16.47 -6.36
C ARG A 53 8.60 16.87 -4.95
N ARG A 54 7.73 16.69 -3.95
CA ARG A 54 8.02 17.03 -2.54
C ARG A 54 9.00 16.06 -1.85
N PHE A 55 9.50 15.06 -2.58
CA PHE A 55 10.44 14.06 -2.10
C PHE A 55 11.79 14.23 -2.81
N GLY A 56 12.87 13.81 -2.15
CA GLY A 56 14.23 13.88 -2.72
C GLY A 56 14.78 12.49 -3.04
N PRO A 57 15.71 12.39 -4.00
CA PRO A 57 16.39 11.13 -4.29
C PRO A 57 17.13 10.60 -3.06
N ALA A 58 17.08 9.27 -2.87
CA ALA A 58 17.88 8.48 -1.93
C ALA A 58 17.61 8.55 -0.40
N ILE A 59 16.69 9.38 0.10
CA ILE A 59 16.40 9.43 1.56
C ILE A 59 15.24 8.52 1.98
N TYR A 60 14.22 8.37 1.15
CA TYR A 60 12.97 7.75 1.55
C TYR A 60 12.73 6.42 0.83
N PRO A 61 12.26 5.38 1.55
CA PRO A 61 11.76 4.20 0.88
C PRO A 61 10.47 4.53 0.13
N LEU A 62 10.26 3.93 -1.03
CA LEU A 62 9.01 4.06 -1.78
C LEU A 62 8.01 3.02 -1.29
N VAL A 63 6.78 3.43 -1.02
CA VAL A 63 5.69 2.51 -0.68
C VAL A 63 4.76 2.32 -1.89
N VAL A 64 4.43 1.08 -2.21
CA VAL A 64 3.39 0.71 -3.17
C VAL A 64 2.25 0.08 -2.38
N ILE A 65 1.05 0.65 -2.46
CA ILE A 65 -0.06 0.27 -1.57
C ILE A 65 -1.40 0.21 -2.28
N GLU A 66 -2.26 -0.73 -1.89
CA GLU A 66 -3.62 -0.82 -2.42
C GLU A 66 -4.51 0.37 -1.98
N GLY A 67 -4.83 1.24 -2.93
CA GLY A 67 -5.82 2.30 -2.79
C GLY A 67 -5.26 3.72 -2.63
N GLU A 68 -5.94 4.66 -3.27
CA GLU A 68 -5.55 6.06 -3.41
C GLU A 68 -5.51 6.80 -2.07
N LYS A 69 -6.50 6.53 -1.21
CA LYS A 69 -6.57 7.15 0.12
C LYS A 69 -5.39 6.77 1.01
N LYS A 70 -4.90 5.53 0.89
CA LYS A 70 -3.77 5.06 1.70
C LYS A 70 -2.46 5.65 1.20
N ALA A 71 -2.28 5.75 -0.11
CA ALA A 71 -1.17 6.49 -0.70
C ALA A 71 -1.17 7.97 -0.26
N LEU A 72 -2.34 8.63 -0.22
CA LEU A 72 -2.48 9.98 0.34
C LEU A 72 -2.13 10.04 1.83
N ALA A 73 -2.58 9.06 2.63
CA ALA A 73 -2.29 9.02 4.05
C ALA A 73 -0.79 8.95 4.34
N LEU A 74 -0.05 8.16 3.57
CA LEU A 74 1.41 8.03 3.68
C LEU A 74 2.15 9.28 3.18
N THR A 75 1.76 9.81 2.03
CA THR A 75 2.43 10.99 1.45
C THR A 75 2.25 12.26 2.27
N ASP A 76 1.11 12.42 2.95
CA ASP A 76 0.88 13.54 3.86
C ASP A 76 1.85 13.55 5.05
N VAL A 77 2.29 12.38 5.52
CA VAL A 77 3.30 12.24 6.57
C VAL A 77 4.72 12.07 6.04
N ARG A 78 4.97 12.49 4.80
CA ARG A 78 6.29 12.50 4.14
C ARG A 78 6.88 11.11 3.86
N PHE A 79 6.03 10.11 3.64
CA PHE A 79 6.44 8.84 3.04
C PHE A 79 5.98 8.77 1.58
N PRO A 80 6.90 8.71 0.59
CA PRO A 80 6.51 8.64 -0.80
C PRO A 80 5.76 7.33 -1.05
N ALA A 81 4.56 7.44 -1.62
CA ALA A 81 3.71 6.30 -1.87
C ALA A 81 2.99 6.40 -3.22
N VAL A 82 2.86 5.26 -3.88
CA VAL A 82 2.06 5.07 -5.10
C VAL A 82 0.88 4.16 -4.75
N GLY A 83 -0.33 4.59 -5.12
CA GLY A 83 -1.54 3.79 -4.95
C GLY A 83 -1.74 2.85 -6.14
N ILE A 84 -2.09 1.59 -5.89
CA ILE A 84 -2.46 0.63 -6.94
C ILE A 84 -3.91 0.16 -6.77
N SER A 85 -4.53 -0.30 -7.86
CA SER A 85 -5.90 -0.82 -7.84
C SER A 85 -5.91 -2.35 -7.67
N GLY A 86 -6.15 -2.81 -6.44
CA GLY A 86 -6.03 -4.23 -6.08
C GLY A 86 -4.56 -4.66 -5.99
N PHE A 87 -4.31 -5.86 -5.45
CA PHE A 87 -2.94 -6.31 -5.18
C PHE A 87 -2.08 -6.45 -6.43
N TYR A 88 -2.67 -6.80 -7.58
CA TYR A 88 -1.94 -6.96 -8.84
C TYR A 88 -1.94 -5.71 -9.72
N GLY A 89 -2.52 -4.60 -9.25
CA GLY A 89 -2.66 -3.35 -10.02
C GLY A 89 -1.34 -2.60 -10.26
N PHE A 90 -0.19 -3.23 -10.00
CA PHE A 90 1.14 -2.70 -10.26
C PHE A 90 1.69 -3.07 -11.64
N ALA A 91 1.07 -4.02 -12.34
CA ALA A 91 1.51 -4.49 -13.66
C ALA A 91 0.33 -4.74 -14.60
N ASP A 92 0.59 -4.68 -15.90
CA ASP A 92 -0.34 -5.08 -16.96
C ASP A 92 -0.51 -6.60 -17.06
N LYS A 93 -1.23 -7.06 -18.09
CA LYS A 93 -1.50 -8.50 -18.28
C LYS A 93 -0.28 -9.26 -18.76
N GLU A 94 0.65 -8.56 -19.37
CA GLU A 94 1.93 -9.03 -19.88
C GLU A 94 2.98 -9.08 -18.76
N GLY A 95 2.69 -8.49 -17.60
CA GLY A 95 3.55 -8.47 -16.41
C GLY A 95 4.50 -7.27 -16.36
N ALA A 96 4.37 -6.31 -17.27
CA ALA A 96 5.15 -5.08 -17.25
C ALA A 96 4.62 -4.12 -16.18
N VAL A 97 5.52 -3.49 -15.43
CA VAL A 97 5.16 -2.54 -14.37
C VAL A 97 4.49 -1.31 -14.99
N VAL A 98 3.47 -0.79 -14.31
CA VAL A 98 2.76 0.41 -14.77
C VAL A 98 3.73 1.60 -14.90
N PRO A 99 3.67 2.38 -16.00
CA PRO A 99 4.64 3.43 -16.27
C PRO A 99 4.77 4.46 -15.14
N GLU A 100 3.67 4.80 -14.46
CA GLU A 100 3.68 5.80 -13.40
C GLU A 100 4.51 5.34 -12.20
N LEU A 101 4.55 4.03 -11.93
CA LEU A 101 5.38 3.47 -10.86
C LEU A 101 6.86 3.45 -11.26
N GLU A 102 7.18 3.10 -12.51
CA GLU A 102 8.56 3.15 -13.02
C GLU A 102 9.11 4.58 -12.98
N GLU A 103 8.35 5.57 -13.48
CA GLU A 103 8.73 6.98 -13.46
C GLU A 103 9.06 7.49 -12.06
N VAL A 104 8.21 7.17 -11.07
CA VAL A 104 8.43 7.56 -9.67
C VAL A 104 9.64 6.86 -9.10
N ALA A 105 9.79 5.56 -9.37
CA ALA A 105 10.90 4.78 -8.88
C ALA A 105 12.24 5.25 -9.48
N ASP A 106 12.25 5.68 -10.74
CA ASP A 106 13.44 6.21 -11.41
C ASP A 106 13.78 7.63 -10.94
N TRP A 107 12.78 8.43 -10.59
CA TRP A 107 13.01 9.73 -10.00
C TRP A 107 13.49 9.66 -8.53
N ILE A 108 12.85 8.86 -7.69
CA ILE A 108 13.17 8.77 -6.25
C ILE A 108 14.45 7.96 -6.03
N GLN A 109 14.79 7.02 -6.92
CA GLN A 109 15.89 6.07 -6.73
C GLN A 109 15.90 5.47 -5.29
N PRO A 110 14.77 4.91 -4.80
CA PRO A 110 14.67 4.37 -3.47
C PRO A 110 15.61 3.17 -3.30
N ARG A 111 16.28 3.10 -2.15
CA ARG A 111 17.11 1.94 -1.76
C ARG A 111 16.29 0.66 -1.58
N GLN A 112 15.05 0.81 -1.13
CA GLN A 112 14.12 -0.28 -0.90
C GLN A 112 12.70 0.17 -1.24
N VAL A 113 11.87 -0.77 -1.70
CA VAL A 113 10.46 -0.56 -2.02
C VAL A 113 9.62 -1.42 -1.08
N PHE A 114 8.64 -0.81 -0.43
CA PHE A 114 7.68 -1.53 0.40
C PHE A 114 6.43 -1.86 -0.39
N PHE A 115 6.09 -3.13 -0.51
CA PHE A 115 4.76 -3.57 -0.91
C PHE A 115 3.88 -3.66 0.32
N ALA A 116 2.89 -2.76 0.41
CA ALA A 116 2.13 -2.52 1.63
C ALA A 116 0.65 -2.90 1.48
N GLY A 117 0.10 -3.50 2.53
CA GLY A 117 -1.30 -3.90 2.60
C GLY A 117 -2.00 -3.44 3.87
N ASP A 118 -3.32 -3.64 3.90
CA ASP A 118 -4.14 -3.50 5.11
C ASP A 118 -3.78 -4.58 6.13
N ARG A 119 -4.28 -4.45 7.35
CA ARG A 119 -4.02 -5.41 8.42
C ARG A 119 -4.42 -6.86 8.07
N ASP A 120 -5.52 -7.05 7.35
CA ASP A 120 -6.06 -8.38 7.05
C ASP A 120 -5.29 -9.15 5.98
N VAL A 121 -4.34 -8.50 5.29
CA VAL A 121 -3.50 -9.18 4.30
C VAL A 121 -2.64 -10.27 4.90
N VAL A 122 -2.37 -10.20 6.21
CA VAL A 122 -1.70 -11.24 6.99
C VAL A 122 -2.43 -12.59 6.89
N PHE A 123 -3.75 -12.56 6.66
CA PHE A 123 -4.59 -13.75 6.52
C PHE A 123 -5.02 -14.01 5.08
N ASN A 124 -4.45 -13.27 4.10
CA ASN A 124 -4.80 -13.38 2.70
C ASN A 124 -3.58 -13.79 1.86
N ALA A 125 -3.50 -15.08 1.49
CA ALA A 125 -2.42 -15.61 0.67
C ALA A 125 -2.27 -14.90 -0.70
N GLN A 126 -3.34 -14.31 -1.25
CA GLN A 126 -3.26 -13.55 -2.51
C GLN A 126 -2.34 -12.33 -2.39
N PHE A 127 -2.24 -11.73 -1.21
CA PHE A 127 -1.35 -10.59 -1.00
C PHE A 127 0.12 -11.01 -1.08
N SER A 128 0.47 -12.16 -0.52
CA SER A 128 1.84 -12.68 -0.60
C SER A 128 2.20 -13.15 -2.01
N ASP A 129 1.25 -13.74 -2.74
CA ASP A 129 1.44 -14.03 -4.17
C ASP A 129 1.67 -12.74 -4.98
N ALA A 130 0.85 -11.71 -4.77
CA ALA A 130 1.03 -10.43 -5.43
C ALA A 130 2.37 -9.76 -5.09
N ALA A 131 2.79 -9.78 -3.82
CA ALA A 131 4.07 -9.24 -3.39
C ALA A 131 5.26 -9.98 -4.04
N PHE A 132 5.14 -11.31 -4.18
CA PHE A 132 6.16 -12.14 -4.83
C PHE A 132 6.28 -11.82 -6.33
N ARG A 133 5.15 -11.67 -7.02
CA ARG A 133 5.12 -11.23 -8.42
C ARG A 133 5.61 -9.79 -8.60
N PHE A 134 5.30 -8.92 -7.64
CA PHE A 134 5.79 -7.54 -7.65
C PHE A 134 7.32 -7.49 -7.60
N ARG A 135 7.94 -8.31 -6.74
CA ARG A 135 9.40 -8.49 -6.70
C ARG A 135 9.96 -8.94 -8.06
N GLU A 136 9.32 -9.92 -8.71
CA GLU A 136 9.76 -10.41 -10.03
C GLU A 136 9.63 -9.38 -11.14
N ALA A 137 8.56 -8.58 -11.11
CA ALA A 137 8.34 -7.49 -12.05
C ALA A 137 9.29 -6.31 -11.81
N PHE A 138 9.96 -6.25 -10.65
CA PHE A 138 10.82 -5.15 -10.23
C PHE A 138 12.23 -5.59 -9.80
N PRO A 139 12.96 -6.32 -10.66
CA PRO A 139 14.11 -7.16 -10.26
C PRO A 139 15.36 -6.39 -9.78
N ASN A 140 15.45 -5.10 -10.04
CA ASN A 140 16.60 -4.28 -9.64
C ASN A 140 16.39 -3.54 -8.31
N ARG A 141 15.32 -3.88 -7.57
CA ARG A 141 14.95 -3.18 -6.34
C ARG A 141 14.72 -4.17 -5.22
N HIS A 142 15.25 -3.82 -4.06
CA HIS A 142 15.03 -4.57 -2.83
C HIS A 142 13.58 -4.40 -2.37
N VAL A 143 12.80 -5.48 -2.41
CA VAL A 143 11.37 -5.44 -2.06
C VAL A 143 11.16 -5.97 -0.64
N ARG A 144 10.53 -5.16 0.20
CA ARG A 144 10.07 -5.57 1.52
C ARG A 144 8.56 -5.55 1.58
N VAL A 145 7.97 -6.45 2.34
CA VAL A 145 6.52 -6.53 2.52
C VAL A 145 6.16 -6.03 3.90
N MET A 146 5.19 -5.13 3.97
CA MET A 146 4.66 -4.63 5.23
C MET A 146 3.13 -4.60 5.21
N CYS A 147 2.52 -4.53 6.38
CA CYS A 147 1.10 -4.29 6.52
C CYS A 147 0.84 -3.37 7.71
N VAL A 148 -0.38 -2.85 7.80
CA VAL A 148 -0.84 -2.20 9.03
C VAL A 148 -0.69 -3.19 10.20
N PRO A 149 -0.08 -2.78 11.34
CA PRO A 149 0.15 -3.67 12.48
C PRO A 149 -1.13 -4.29 13.02
N LEU A 150 -1.08 -5.53 13.50
CA LEU A 150 -2.28 -6.23 13.98
C LEU A 150 -3.00 -5.50 15.14
N ASN A 151 -2.22 -4.83 16.01
CA ASN A 151 -2.71 -4.04 17.14
C ASN A 151 -2.99 -2.57 16.80
N ALA A 152 -2.90 -2.16 15.53
CA ALA A 152 -3.25 -0.80 15.14
C ALA A 152 -4.75 -0.53 15.37
N PRO A 153 -5.15 0.74 15.61
CA PRO A 153 -6.54 1.07 15.95
C PRO A 153 -7.52 0.76 14.82
N GLU A 154 -7.06 0.74 13.57
CA GLU A 154 -7.90 0.57 12.38
C GLU A 154 -7.25 -0.35 11.35
N LYS A 155 -8.01 -0.71 10.31
CA LYS A 155 -7.60 -1.70 9.31
C LYS A 155 -6.56 -1.18 8.31
N GLY A 156 -6.76 0.03 7.78
CA GLY A 156 -5.95 0.63 6.72
C GLY A 156 -5.15 1.82 7.22
N PHE A 157 -4.07 2.20 6.52
CA PHE A 157 -3.27 3.37 6.90
C PHE A 157 -4.08 4.68 6.87
N ASP A 158 -5.06 4.81 5.96
CA ASP A 158 -5.95 5.97 5.90
C ASP A 158 -6.89 6.05 7.10
N ASP A 159 -7.46 4.92 7.51
CA ASP A 159 -8.31 4.86 8.71
C ASP A 159 -7.48 5.04 9.99
N CYS A 160 -6.28 4.45 10.09
CA CYS A 160 -5.38 4.65 11.22
C CYS A 160 -5.02 6.12 11.41
N ARG A 161 -4.64 6.81 10.32
CA ARG A 161 -4.31 8.25 10.40
C ARG A 161 -5.49 9.08 10.91
N ARG A 162 -6.72 8.76 10.48
CA ARG A 162 -7.95 9.39 10.98
C ARG A 162 -8.21 9.09 12.45
N ALA A 163 -7.94 7.87 12.91
CA ALA A 163 -8.10 7.48 14.32
C ALA A 163 -7.18 8.29 15.24
N TYR A 164 -5.97 8.63 14.77
CA TYR A 164 -5.06 9.55 15.46
C TYR A 164 -5.45 11.04 15.33
N LYS A 165 -6.65 11.36 14.84
CA LYS A 165 -7.16 12.73 14.66
C LYS A 165 -6.20 13.64 13.88
N ASP A 166 -5.54 13.06 12.87
CA ASP A 166 -4.52 13.74 12.07
C ASP A 166 -3.29 14.22 12.87
N ASP A 167 -3.07 13.68 14.09
CA ASP A 167 -1.76 13.72 14.74
C ASP A 167 -0.80 12.83 13.96
N ASN A 168 -0.09 13.47 13.04
CA ASN A 168 0.93 12.83 12.21
C ASN A 168 1.99 12.12 13.06
N LYS A 169 2.31 12.62 14.26
CA LYS A 169 3.32 11.98 15.12
C LYS A 169 2.79 10.68 15.69
N GLY A 170 1.57 10.66 16.25
CA GLY A 170 0.92 9.45 16.72
C GLY A 170 0.81 8.39 15.62
N PHE A 171 0.31 8.78 14.44
CA PHE A 171 0.23 7.87 13.29
C PHE A 171 1.59 7.29 12.88
N VAL A 172 2.63 8.14 12.81
CA VAL A 172 3.97 7.67 12.44
C VAL A 172 4.55 6.74 13.51
N MET A 173 4.45 7.10 14.79
CA MET A 173 5.08 6.35 15.87
C MET A 173 4.38 5.03 16.19
N GLU A 174 3.05 5.01 16.14
CA GLU A 174 2.25 3.88 16.64
C GLU A 174 1.69 2.99 15.52
N CYS A 175 1.79 3.41 14.25
CA CYS A 175 1.33 2.62 13.11
C CYS A 175 2.42 2.40 12.08
N LEU A 176 2.99 3.48 11.52
CA LEU A 176 3.94 3.36 10.42
C LEU A 176 5.31 2.82 10.84
N SER A 177 5.86 3.30 11.96
CA SER A 177 7.15 2.83 12.47
C SER A 177 7.10 1.33 12.82
N PRO A 178 6.08 0.82 13.55
CA PRO A 178 5.94 -0.62 13.75
C PRO A 178 5.77 -1.41 12.45
N ALA A 179 5.00 -0.90 11.49
CA ALA A 179 4.85 -1.56 10.17
C ALA A 179 6.20 -1.72 9.45
N LEU A 180 7.05 -0.68 9.48
CA LEU A 180 8.39 -0.71 8.91
C LEU A 180 9.30 -1.69 9.67
N THR A 181 9.25 -1.69 11.00
CA THR A 181 10.04 -2.61 11.84
C THR A 181 9.66 -4.07 11.61
N LEU A 182 8.37 -4.36 11.45
CA LEU A 182 7.84 -5.72 11.28
C LEU A 182 7.80 -6.15 9.80
N SER A 183 8.36 -5.35 8.90
CA SER A 183 8.42 -5.69 7.48
C SER A 183 9.37 -6.85 7.23
N VAL A 184 8.99 -7.74 6.32
CA VAL A 184 9.77 -8.91 5.92
C VAL A 184 10.41 -8.67 4.56
N ASP A 185 11.59 -9.24 4.35
CA ASP A 185 12.32 -9.14 3.09
C ASP A 185 11.75 -10.13 2.08
N ALA A 186 11.22 -9.67 0.94
CA ALA A 186 10.67 -10.58 -0.05
C ALA A 186 11.76 -11.43 -0.72
N ASP A 187 13.02 -10.98 -0.72
CA ASP A 187 14.13 -11.67 -1.36
C ASP A 187 14.62 -12.88 -0.54
N ASP A 188 14.28 -12.94 0.75
CA ASP A 188 14.64 -14.04 1.65
C ASP A 188 13.81 -15.32 1.42
N PHE A 189 12.76 -15.26 0.59
CA PHE A 189 11.79 -16.35 0.45
C PHE A 189 11.70 -16.90 -0.97
N ALA A 190 11.64 -18.23 -1.05
CA ALA A 190 11.56 -18.98 -2.31
C ALA A 190 10.13 -19.18 -2.83
N SER A 191 9.11 -18.97 -1.98
CA SER A 191 7.70 -19.12 -2.37
C SER A 191 6.79 -18.07 -1.73
N PRO A 192 5.63 -17.77 -2.35
CA PRO A 192 4.60 -16.94 -1.73
C PRO A 192 4.10 -17.47 -0.37
N GLY A 193 4.11 -18.78 -0.18
CA GLY A 193 3.68 -19.42 1.08
C GLY A 193 4.63 -19.13 2.22
N ASP A 194 5.95 -19.22 1.98
CA ASP A 194 6.96 -18.90 2.98
C ASP A 194 6.90 -17.42 3.37
N LEU A 195 6.69 -16.54 2.38
CA LEU A 195 6.49 -15.10 2.60
C LEU A 195 5.24 -14.82 3.45
N ALA A 196 4.13 -15.52 3.19
CA ALA A 196 2.90 -15.38 3.98
C ALA A 196 3.12 -15.79 5.44
N ILE A 197 3.79 -16.92 5.67
CA ILE A 197 4.13 -17.41 7.01
C ILE A 197 5.07 -16.43 7.72
N ALA A 198 6.08 -15.90 7.02
CA ALA A 198 7.00 -14.92 7.57
C ALA A 198 6.29 -13.62 7.98
N LEU A 199 5.41 -13.10 7.14
CA LEU A 199 4.61 -11.92 7.45
C LEU A 199 3.71 -12.15 8.66
N LEU A 200 3.04 -13.31 8.75
CA LEU A 200 2.25 -13.69 9.92
C LEU A 200 3.12 -13.78 11.19
N ASN A 201 4.27 -14.44 11.12
CA ASN A 201 5.18 -14.59 12.25
C ASN A 201 5.75 -13.25 12.73
N ALA A 202 6.03 -12.31 11.81
CA ALA A 202 6.46 -10.97 12.17
C ALA A 202 5.37 -10.21 12.94
N GLN A 203 4.10 -10.43 12.61
CA GLN A 203 2.96 -9.79 13.27
C GLN A 203 2.48 -10.52 14.52
N ALA A 204 2.76 -11.83 14.65
CA ALA A 204 2.27 -12.68 15.73
C ALA A 204 2.57 -12.16 17.15
N PRO A 205 3.71 -11.52 17.46
CA PRO A 205 3.96 -10.94 18.78
C PRO A 205 2.96 -9.84 19.18
N LEU A 206 2.25 -9.24 18.22
CA LEU A 206 1.21 -8.26 18.49
C LEU A 206 -0.13 -8.90 18.86
N LEU A 207 -0.33 -10.19 18.52
CA LEU A 207 -1.50 -10.95 18.93
C LEU A 207 -1.44 -11.16 20.46
N GLY A 208 -2.43 -10.63 21.17
CA GLY A 208 -2.50 -10.71 22.63
C GLY A 208 -1.85 -9.54 23.39
N THR A 209 -1.43 -8.48 22.70
CA THR A 209 -0.84 -7.28 23.34
C THR A 209 -1.86 -6.26 23.86
N GLU A 210 -3.17 -6.52 23.76
CA GLU A 210 -4.19 -5.80 24.53
C GLU A 210 -4.84 -6.71 25.59
N ARG A 211 -4.99 -6.14 26.80
CA ARG A 211 -5.57 -6.78 27.99
C ARG A 211 -7.03 -7.17 27.75
N CYS A 212 -7.27 -8.39 27.32
CA CYS A 212 -8.54 -9.03 27.58
C CYS A 212 -8.47 -9.55 29.03
N SER A 213 -8.84 -8.74 30.01
CA SER A 213 -9.42 -9.34 31.22
C SER A 213 -10.75 -9.91 30.78
N LEU A 214 -10.76 -11.17 30.37
CA LEU A 214 -12.00 -11.93 30.37
C LEU A 214 -12.55 -11.78 31.78
N SER A 215 -13.75 -11.21 31.90
CA SER A 215 -14.44 -11.29 33.17
C SER A 215 -14.76 -12.77 33.43
N ASP A 216 -14.72 -13.21 34.69
CA ASP A 216 -15.06 -14.60 35.05
C ASP A 216 -16.49 -15.02 34.57
N ASP A 217 -17.31 -14.05 34.17
CA ASP A 217 -18.64 -14.24 33.60
C ASP A 217 -18.63 -14.63 32.11
N GLU A 218 -17.55 -14.35 31.36
CA GLU A 218 -17.43 -14.71 29.94
C GLU A 218 -16.86 -16.12 29.71
N VAL A 219 -16.42 -16.78 30.78
CA VAL A 219 -15.83 -18.13 30.77
C VAL A 219 -16.82 -19.19 31.31
N ARG A 220 -18.09 -18.82 31.55
CA ARG A 220 -19.13 -19.73 32.06
C ARG A 220 -20.14 -20.15 31.00
#